data_AF-A0A139DKQ4-F1
#
_entry.id   AF-A0A139DKQ4-F1
#
_cell.length_a   1.000
_cell.length_b   1.000
_cell.length_c   1.000
_cell.angle_alpha   90.00
_cell.angle_beta   90.00
_cell.angle_gamma   90.00
#
_symmetry.space_group_name_H-M   'P 1'
#
loop_
_entity.id
_entity.type
_entity.pdbx_description
1 polymer ?
#
loop_
_entity_poly.entity_id
_entity_poly.type
_entity_poly.pdbx_seq_one_letter_code
_entity_poly.pdbx_strand_id
1 'polypeptide(L)'
;MLRQEEVEAEEESLRKAIRELSEDRRAEFYRQAGKAVKDPDTYAALNWFFIAGLHHFYLGRWQLGLLDLGALVIAIACFSAGLIWAGAALLVVVYSWELWQLFRSQIIVQDWNNRLYRNLLRRR
;
A
#
# COMPACT_ATOMS: atom_id res chain seq x y z
N MET A 1 -0.63 14.62 -1.02
CA MET A 1 -0.09 13.56 -1.92
C MET A 1 1.31 13.25 -1.41
N LEU A 2 1.69 11.99 -1.20
CA LEU A 2 3.05 11.67 -0.70
C LEU A 2 4.12 12.27 -1.63
N ARG A 3 5.25 12.75 -1.12
CA ARG A 3 6.40 13.15 -1.93
C ARG A 3 7.55 12.19 -1.68
N GLN A 4 8.23 11.73 -2.73
CA GLN A 4 9.36 10.78 -2.61
C GLN A 4 10.39 11.30 -1.61
N GLU A 5 10.79 12.57 -1.75
CA GLU A 5 11.78 13.23 -0.88
C GLU A 5 11.39 13.20 0.61
N GLU A 6 10.10 13.39 0.94
CA GLU A 6 9.63 13.35 2.33
C GLU A 6 9.71 11.94 2.91
N VAL A 7 9.33 10.95 2.10
CA VAL A 7 9.33 9.54 2.52
C VAL A 7 10.76 9.03 2.68
N GLU A 8 11.68 9.44 1.79
CA GLU A 8 13.10 9.14 1.91
C GLU A 8 13.75 9.83 3.11
N ALA A 9 13.44 11.11 3.33
CA ALA A 9 13.96 11.85 4.49
C ALA A 9 13.48 11.24 5.81
N GLU A 10 12.23 10.78 5.87
CA GLU A 10 11.73 10.04 7.02
C GLU A 10 12.47 8.71 7.20
N GLU A 11 12.65 7.94 6.14
CA GLU A 11 13.36 6.65 6.22
C GLU A 11 14.77 6.84 6.76
N GLU A 12 15.50 7.84 6.26
CA GLU A 12 16.86 8.14 6.72
C GLU A 12 16.89 8.56 8.20
N SER A 13 15.91 9.35 8.64
CA SER A 13 15.73 9.70 10.06
C SER A 13 15.50 8.46 10.93
N LEU A 14 14.61 7.56 10.51
CA LEU A 14 14.34 6.31 11.22
C LEU A 14 15.57 5.40 11.25
N ARG A 15 16.33 5.31 10.16
CA ARG A 15 17.59 4.55 10.09
C ARG A 15 18.62 5.06 11.08
N LYS A 16 18.74 6.39 11.26
CA LYS A 16 19.61 6.99 12.28
C LYS A 16 19.17 6.58 13.69
N ALA A 17 17.88 6.70 14.00
CA ALA A 17 17.34 6.28 15.29
C ALA A 17 17.56 4.78 15.58
N ILE A 18 17.44 3.91 14.58
CA ILE A 18 17.71 2.47 14.70
C ILE A 18 19.19 2.21 15.01
N ARG A 19 20.11 3.00 14.44
CA ARG A 19 21.56 2.86 14.70
C ARG A 19 21.96 3.24 16.12
N GLU A 20 21.20 4.13 16.75
CA GLU A 20 21.41 4.57 18.14
C GLU A 20 20.90 3.56 19.19
N LEU A 21 20.18 2.51 18.76
CA LEU A 21 19.76 1.43 19.65
C LEU A 21 20.97 0.61 20.12
N SER A 22 20.87 0.06 21.34
CA SER A 22 21.81 -0.97 21.81
C SER A 22 21.75 -2.22 20.92
N GLU A 23 22.83 -3.02 20.91
CA GLU A 23 22.92 -4.19 20.03
C GLU A 23 21.74 -5.16 20.20
N ASP A 24 21.37 -5.47 21.45
CA ASP A 24 20.24 -6.35 21.76
C ASP A 24 18.92 -5.81 21.22
N ARG A 25 18.66 -4.50 21.40
CA ARG A 25 17.44 -3.86 20.90
C ARG A 25 17.42 -3.75 19.38
N ARG A 26 18.57 -3.51 18.76
CA ARG A 26 18.71 -3.44 17.31
C ARG A 26 18.47 -4.82 16.67
N ALA A 27 18.99 -5.89 17.27
CA ALA A 27 18.73 -7.26 16.83
C ALA A 27 17.25 -7.63 16.95
N GLU A 28 16.61 -7.28 18.07
CA GLU A 28 15.17 -7.44 18.28
C GLU A 28 14.35 -6.69 17.22
N PHE A 29 14.70 -5.43 16.98
CA PHE A 29 14.05 -4.59 15.98
C PHE A 29 14.08 -5.23 14.60
N TYR A 30 15.26 -5.66 14.12
CA TYR A 30 15.38 -6.28 12.81
C TYR A 30 14.65 -7.62 12.71
N ARG A 31 14.59 -8.40 13.80
CA ARG A 31 13.81 -9.64 13.84
C ARG A 31 12.31 -9.39 13.68
N GLN A 32 11.79 -8.33 14.30
CA GLN A 32 10.38 -7.94 14.17
C GLN A 32 10.10 -7.31 12.80
N ALA A 33 10.96 -6.39 12.36
CA ALA A 33 10.85 -5.72 11.08
C ALA A 33 10.90 -6.69 9.90
N GLY A 34 11.84 -7.65 9.92
CA GLY A 34 12.03 -8.61 8.81
C GLY A 34 10.80 -9.48 8.52
N LYS A 35 9.88 -9.64 9.48
CA LYS A 35 8.61 -10.37 9.27
C LYS A 35 7.48 -9.50 8.72
N ALA A 36 7.58 -8.19 8.89
CA ALA A 36 6.49 -7.26 8.64
C ALA A 36 6.74 -6.31 7.48
N VAL A 37 8.00 -6.04 7.12
CA VAL A 37 8.40 -5.20 5.98
C VAL A 37 7.75 -5.73 4.70
N LYS A 38 7.25 -4.79 3.91
CA LYS A 38 6.57 -5.06 2.64
C LYS A 38 7.47 -4.69 1.49
N ASP A 39 7.29 -5.41 0.39
CA ASP A 39 8.09 -5.29 -0.81
C ASP A 39 7.29 -4.55 -1.91
N PRO A 40 7.86 -3.48 -2.50
CA PRO A 40 7.21 -2.72 -3.57
C PRO A 40 6.86 -3.55 -4.80
N ASP A 41 7.72 -4.50 -5.18
CA ASP A 41 7.51 -5.34 -6.36
C ASP A 41 6.36 -6.31 -6.14
N THR A 42 6.24 -6.88 -4.94
CA THR A 42 5.09 -7.69 -4.54
C THR A 42 3.80 -6.88 -4.59
N TYR A 43 3.81 -5.63 -4.10
CA TYR A 43 2.65 -4.75 -4.17
C TYR A 43 2.27 -4.42 -5.62
N ALA A 44 3.26 -4.09 -6.47
CA ALA A 44 3.04 -3.79 -7.87
C ALA A 44 2.52 -5.01 -8.64
N ALA A 45 3.06 -6.20 -8.38
CA ALA A 45 2.60 -7.45 -8.97
C ALA A 45 1.13 -7.73 -8.58
N LEU A 46 0.76 -7.53 -7.31
CA LEU A 46 -0.63 -7.68 -6.85
C LEU A 46 -1.58 -6.63 -7.46
N ASN A 47 -1.09 -5.42 -7.72
CA ASN A 47 -1.89 -4.38 -8.35
C ASN A 47 -2.07 -4.68 -9.86
N TRP A 48 -1.02 -5.14 -10.54
CA TRP A 48 -1.05 -5.50 -11.96
C TRP A 48 -1.89 -6.74 -12.26
N PHE A 49 -1.74 -7.82 -11.48
CA PHE A 49 -2.42 -9.09 -11.73
C PHE A 49 -3.90 -9.10 -11.32
N PHE A 50 -4.41 -8.09 -10.59
CA PHE A 50 -5.76 -8.13 -10.05
C PHE A 50 -6.52 -6.81 -10.20
N ILE A 51 -7.61 -6.88 -10.97
CA ILE A 51 -8.58 -5.80 -11.24
C ILE A 51 -9.45 -5.44 -10.00
N ALA A 52 -9.15 -5.96 -8.81
CA ALA A 52 -10.05 -5.90 -7.64
C ALA A 52 -9.37 -5.49 -6.31
N GLY A 53 -8.29 -4.71 -6.35
CA GLY A 53 -7.78 -4.07 -5.13
C GLY A 53 -6.98 -4.97 -4.17
N LEU A 54 -6.48 -6.14 -4.61
CA LEU A 54 -5.74 -7.07 -3.74
C LEU A 54 -4.50 -6.45 -3.06
N HIS A 55 -3.82 -5.57 -3.77
CA HIS A 55 -2.69 -4.79 -3.27
C HIS A 55 -3.04 -3.94 -2.02
N HIS A 56 -4.30 -3.53 -1.83
CA HIS A 56 -4.74 -2.89 -0.58
C HIS A 56 -4.72 -3.84 0.61
N PHE A 57 -5.15 -5.09 0.41
CA PHE A 57 -5.12 -6.10 1.47
C PHE A 57 -3.69 -6.46 1.88
N TYR A 58 -2.74 -6.43 0.93
CA TYR A 58 -1.31 -6.65 1.22
C TYR A 58 -0.74 -5.65 2.24
N LEU A 59 -1.18 -4.39 2.17
CA LEU A 59 -0.83 -3.33 3.12
C LEU A 59 -1.78 -3.24 4.33
N GLY A 60 -2.77 -4.13 4.43
CA GLY A 60 -3.78 -4.14 5.49
C GLY A 60 -4.86 -3.06 5.36
N ARG A 61 -5.03 -2.45 4.18
CA ARG A 61 -6.03 -1.41 3.88
C ARG A 61 -7.37 -2.02 3.43
N TRP A 62 -7.99 -2.82 4.29
CA TRP A 62 -9.21 -3.59 3.99
C TRP A 62 -10.36 -2.75 3.41
N GLN A 63 -10.56 -1.52 3.91
CA GLN A 63 -11.63 -0.64 3.45
C GLN A 63 -11.50 -0.30 1.96
N LEU A 64 -10.28 0.00 1.48
CA LEU A 64 -10.05 0.33 0.09
C LEU A 64 -10.26 -0.88 -0.82
N GLY A 65 -9.73 -2.04 -0.42
CA GLY A 65 -9.97 -3.28 -1.16
C GLY A 65 -11.44 -3.67 -1.26
N LEU A 66 -12.24 -3.41 -0.20
CA LEU A 66 -13.69 -3.62 -0.23
C LEU A 66 -14.41 -2.61 -1.13
N LEU A 67 -13.93 -1.37 -1.22
CA LEU A 67 -14.48 -0.37 -2.14
C LEU A 67 -14.24 -0.77 -3.59
N ASP A 68 -13.05 -1.26 -3.94
CA ASP A 68 -12.75 -1.74 -5.30
C ASP A 68 -13.63 -2.94 -5.66
N LEU A 69 -13.80 -3.88 -4.73
CA LEU A 69 -14.70 -5.02 -4.92
C LEU A 69 -16.15 -4.57 -5.08
N GLY A 70 -16.60 -3.61 -4.26
CA GLY A 70 -17.94 -3.03 -4.35
C GLY A 70 -18.16 -2.30 -5.68
N ALA A 71 -17.19 -1.53 -6.14
CA ALA A 71 -17.24 -0.84 -7.42
C ALA A 71 -17.33 -1.84 -8.60
N LEU A 72 -16.61 -2.95 -8.53
CA LEU A 72 -16.72 -4.04 -9.51
C LEU A 72 -18.12 -4.65 -9.52
N VAL A 73 -18.70 -4.95 -8.35
CA VAL A 73 -20.06 -5.48 -8.24
C VAL A 73 -21.10 -4.50 -8.80
N ILE A 74 -20.96 -3.20 -8.49
CA ILE A 74 -21.82 -2.15 -9.03
C ILE A 74 -21.69 -2.05 -10.55
N ALA A 75 -20.47 -2.10 -11.09
CA ALA A 75 -20.26 -2.08 -12.54
C ALA A 75 -20.93 -3.27 -13.24
N ILE A 76 -20.83 -4.48 -12.66
CA ILE A 76 -21.52 -5.67 -13.17
C ILE A 76 -23.04 -5.47 -13.13
N ALA A 77 -23.59 -4.94 -12.03
CA ALA A 77 -25.02 -4.65 -11.94
C ALA A 77 -25.48 -3.62 -12.99
N CYS A 78 -24.67 -2.57 -13.24
CA CYS A 78 -24.94 -1.59 -14.30
C CYS A 78 -24.97 -2.25 -15.69
N PHE A 79 -24.02 -3.14 -15.99
CA PHE A 79 -24.00 -3.87 -17.26
C PHE A 79 -25.24 -4.76 -17.43
N SER A 80 -25.62 -5.51 -16.39
CA SER A 80 -26.82 -6.35 -16.40
C SER A 80 -28.12 -5.54 -16.55
N ALA A 81 -28.15 -4.31 -16.05
CA ALA A 81 -29.28 -3.39 -16.18
C ALA A 81 -29.29 -2.60 -17.51
N GLY A 82 -28.34 -2.82 -18.42
CA GLY A 82 -28.21 -2.08 -19.67
C GLY A 82 -27.60 -0.68 -19.54
N LEU A 83 -27.16 -0.28 -18.34
CA LEU A 83 -26.48 0.99 -18.06
C LEU A 83 -24.99 0.92 -18.40
N ILE A 84 -24.68 0.58 -19.65
CA ILE A 84 -23.33 0.23 -20.11
C ILE A 84 -22.34 1.39 -19.85
N TRP A 85 -22.71 2.61 -20.24
CA TRP A 85 -21.84 3.77 -20.08
C TRP A 85 -21.55 4.12 -18.62
N ALA A 86 -22.52 3.94 -17.72
CA ALA A 86 -22.32 4.20 -16.29
C ALA A 86 -21.35 3.19 -15.67
N GLY A 87 -21.51 1.89 -15.99
CA GLY A 87 -20.59 0.84 -15.54
C GLY A 87 -19.18 1.06 -16.10
N ALA A 88 -19.06 1.40 -17.39
CA ALA A 88 -17.77 1.68 -18.01
C ALA A 88 -17.08 2.91 -17.40
N ALA A 89 -17.81 4.00 -17.18
CA ALA A 89 -17.26 5.21 -16.56
C ALA A 89 -16.75 4.93 -15.13
N LEU A 90 -17.50 4.17 -14.33
CA LEU A 90 -17.07 3.75 -13.00
C LEU A 90 -15.76 2.96 -13.05
N LEU A 91 -15.66 1.96 -13.93
CA LEU A 91 -14.44 1.16 -14.08
C LEU A 91 -13.25 1.99 -14.55
N VAL A 92 -13.45 2.95 -15.46
CA VAL A 92 -12.36 3.85 -15.91
C VAL A 92 -11.83 4.68 -14.74
N VAL A 93 -12.70 5.20 -13.87
CA VAL A 93 -12.28 5.97 -12.70
C VAL A 93 -11.49 5.09 -11.73
N VAL A 94 -12.00 3.90 -11.39
CA VAL A 94 -11.31 2.95 -10.51
C VAL A 94 -9.97 2.55 -11.12
N TYR A 95 -9.93 2.17 -12.39
CA TYR A 95 -8.71 1.76 -13.06
C TYR A 95 -7.67 2.88 -13.14
N SER A 96 -8.09 4.12 -13.39
CA SER A 96 -7.18 5.28 -13.39
C SER A 96 -6.54 5.50 -12.03
N TRP A 97 -7.32 5.31 -10.96
CA TRP A 97 -6.82 5.38 -9.58
C TRP A 97 -5.84 4.25 -9.26
N GLU A 98 -6.19 3.02 -9.63
CA GLU A 98 -5.35 1.82 -9.46
C GLU A 98 -4.03 1.97 -10.20
N LEU A 99 -4.06 2.41 -11.46
CA LEU A 99 -2.88 2.63 -12.28
C LEU A 99 -1.97 3.71 -11.68
N TRP A 100 -2.55 4.77 -11.11
CA TRP A 100 -1.77 5.78 -10.39
C TRP A 100 -1.07 5.18 -9.16
N GLN A 101 -1.71 4.26 -8.43
CA GLN A 101 -1.08 3.55 -7.32
C GLN A 101 0.02 2.60 -7.78
N LEU A 102 -0.16 1.94 -8.93
CA LEU A 102 0.86 1.07 -9.55
C LEU A 102 2.19 1.80 -9.73
N PHE A 103 2.15 2.96 -10.40
CA PHE A 103 3.34 3.77 -10.67
C PHE A 103 3.97 4.36 -9.41
N ARG A 104 3.24 4.33 -8.29
CA ARG A 104 3.68 4.87 -7.00
C ARG A 104 3.89 3.79 -5.95
N SER A 105 3.96 2.52 -6.36
CA SER A 105 4.20 1.37 -5.48
C SER A 105 5.37 1.60 -4.53
N GLN A 106 6.49 2.10 -5.05
CA GLN A 106 7.70 2.41 -4.29
C GLN A 106 7.41 3.36 -3.12
N ILE A 107 6.83 4.53 -3.40
CA ILE A 107 6.54 5.55 -2.39
C ILE A 107 5.53 5.04 -1.38
N ILE A 108 4.48 4.35 -1.84
CA ILE A 108 3.39 3.86 -0.99
C ILE A 108 3.90 2.81 -0.01
N VAL A 109 4.70 1.86 -0.49
CA VAL A 109 5.26 0.78 0.32
C VAL A 109 6.35 1.30 1.25
N GLN A 110 7.21 2.20 0.79
CA GLN A 110 8.23 2.83 1.62
C GLN A 110 7.60 3.64 2.77
N ASP A 111 6.56 4.42 2.51
CA ASP A 111 5.81 5.14 3.54
C ASP A 111 5.09 4.19 4.52
N TRP A 112 4.60 3.05 4.05
CA TRP A 112 4.08 1.99 4.92
C TRP A 112 5.17 1.39 5.81
N ASN A 113 6.34 1.08 5.25
CA ASN A 113 7.49 0.54 5.98
C ASN A 113 8.05 1.55 7.01
N ASN A 114 8.08 2.84 6.67
CA ASN A 114 8.45 3.90 7.61
C ASN A 114 7.51 3.94 8.81
N ARG A 115 6.19 3.85 8.58
CA ARG A 115 5.21 3.75 9.68
C ARG A 115 5.42 2.49 10.52
N LEU A 116 5.75 1.36 9.91
CA LEU A 116 6.10 0.13 10.64
C LEU A 116 7.33 0.38 11.53
N TYR A 117 8.43 0.91 10.99
CA TYR A 117 9.65 1.20 11.75
C TYR A 117 9.38 2.18 12.90
N ARG A 118 8.63 3.24 12.64
CA ARG A 118 8.23 4.23 13.65
C ARG A 118 7.44 3.57 14.79
N ASN A 119 6.54 2.64 14.47
CA ASN A 119 5.76 1.91 15.47
C ASN A 119 6.61 0.94 16.28
N LEU A 120 7.54 0.24 15.63
CA LEU A 120 8.48 -0.68 16.30
C LEU A 120 9.42 0.08 17.25
N LEU A 121 9.95 1.24 16.85
CA LEU A 121 10.78 2.10 17.70
C LEU A 121 10.03 2.66 18.92
N ARG A 122 8.72 2.85 18.82
CA ARG A 122 7.88 3.34 19.93
C ARG A 122 7.53 2.26 20.96
N ARG A 123 7.59 0.99 20.59
CA ARG A 123 7.37 -0.14 21.51
C ARG A 123 8.64 -0.32 22.34
N ARG A 124 8.66 0.28 23.53
CA ARG A 124 9.80 0.27 24.48
C ARG A 124 9.97 -1.05 25.20
#